data_AF-A0AA91YWM5-F1
#
_entry.id   AF-A0AA91YWM5-F1
#
_cell.length_a   1.000
_cell.length_b   1.000
_cell.length_c   1.000
_cell.angle_alpha   90.00
_cell.angle_beta   90.00
_cell.angle_gamma   90.00
#
_symmetry.space_group_name_H-M   'P 1'
#
loop_
_entity.id
_entity.type
_entity.pdbx_description
1 polymer ?
#
loop_
_entity_poly.entity_id
_entity_poly.type
_entity_poly.pdbx_seq_one_letter_code
_entity_poly.pdbx_strand_id
1 'polypeptide(L)'
;MGISIEFASPDIFYALACFTYIIVGITCGIIRWCHMCHPYDKQADFFYPARRQVTFYFAATVLQFPYILCPHDADLWFYVRSFGIIYYPMCAAMMFHRYFRLGHGNRNWLSRFKFSISIGLLVVLMLLSLFHTDDTFSRNQLVWECVMGGISLLLTMDFVIEGRWLNHQIDNYHTQNYSNDSDFPYAFAKKVIYQPLGCFLLMWIVFLTDSRMVKMIVDLLLAAWMLLILCMILHPNRMIHSTEVKEKMEKLEAESLQLVQKEAEETENQVIAEDMVEGEKGTSVKTERQIQPEEWDTVRQEVLTIVSRRYLEPSLKRVEVIGDVRKSTHSLAGKFITKIGFYQLVNAFRIRHYEQLIQDAPAAMSQEMAAEKCGFKNRWALSNARKRMKDFDYSLIEKYL
;
A
#
# COMPACT_ATOMS: atom_id res chain seq x y z
N MET A 1 -10.00 24.44 -49.84
CA MET A 1 -10.00 24.37 -48.38
C MET A 1 -11.46 24.39 -47.93
N GLY A 2 -12.15 23.26 -48.06
CA GLY A 2 -13.51 23.09 -47.57
C GLY A 2 -13.41 22.22 -46.33
N ILE A 3 -13.67 22.79 -45.15
CA ILE A 3 -13.88 22.01 -43.94
C ILE A 3 -15.29 21.42 -44.09
N SER A 4 -15.41 20.33 -44.84
CA SER A 4 -16.56 19.45 -44.75
C SER A 4 -16.42 18.72 -43.43
N ILE A 5 -17.17 19.18 -42.43
CA ILE A 5 -17.23 18.54 -41.13
C ILE A 5 -18.03 17.24 -41.29
N GLU A 6 -17.36 16.16 -41.67
CA GLU A 6 -17.86 14.82 -41.41
C GLU A 6 -17.77 14.56 -39.90
N PHE A 7 -18.74 15.08 -39.15
CA PHE A 7 -18.93 14.84 -37.72
C PHE A 7 -19.24 13.36 -37.37
N ALA A 8 -19.09 12.44 -38.33
CA ALA A 8 -19.54 11.05 -38.23
C ALA A 8 -18.50 10.01 -38.70
N SER A 9 -17.21 10.35 -38.79
CA SER A 9 -16.19 9.29 -38.92
C SER A 9 -16.02 8.59 -37.56
N PRO A 10 -15.96 7.23 -37.52
CA PRO A 10 -15.70 6.48 -36.29
C PRO A 10 -14.46 6.95 -35.53
N ASP A 11 -13.50 7.51 -36.26
CA ASP A 11 -12.20 7.95 -35.75
C ASP A 11 -12.28 9.14 -34.78
N ILE A 12 -13.28 10.02 -34.94
CA ILE A 12 -13.53 11.11 -33.97
C ILE A 12 -13.88 10.51 -32.61
N PHE A 13 -14.68 9.45 -32.56
CA PHE A 13 -15.05 8.79 -31.30
C PHE A 13 -13.85 8.09 -30.66
N TYR A 14 -12.94 7.51 -31.45
CA TYR A 14 -11.71 6.90 -30.95
C TYR A 14 -10.77 7.93 -30.34
N ALA A 15 -10.56 9.05 -31.03
CA ALA A 15 -9.76 10.16 -30.52
C ALA A 15 -10.38 10.77 -29.26
N LEU A 16 -11.71 10.96 -29.23
CA LEU A 16 -12.42 11.55 -28.10
C LEU A 16 -12.36 10.67 -26.84
N ALA A 17 -12.50 9.35 -26.99
CA ALA A 17 -12.37 8.43 -25.86
C ALA A 17 -10.94 8.43 -25.28
N CYS A 18 -9.92 8.41 -26.14
CA CYS A 18 -8.52 8.52 -25.71
C CYS A 18 -8.24 9.87 -25.04
N PHE A 19 -8.78 10.96 -25.59
CA PHE A 19 -8.69 12.30 -24.99
C PHE A 19 -9.36 12.37 -23.61
N THR A 20 -10.54 11.78 -23.46
CA THR A 20 -11.25 11.67 -22.18
C THR A 20 -10.39 10.92 -21.15
N TYR A 21 -9.82 9.78 -21.54
CA TYR A 21 -8.91 9.02 -20.70
C TYR A 21 -7.69 9.84 -20.26
N ILE A 22 -7.10 10.63 -21.17
CA ILE A 22 -5.96 11.52 -20.87
C ILE A 22 -6.37 12.63 -19.89
N ILE A 23 -7.47 13.35 -20.15
CA ILE A 23 -7.96 14.42 -19.28
C ILE A 23 -8.22 13.90 -17.87
N VAL A 24 -8.92 12.77 -17.76
CA VAL A 24 -9.21 12.15 -16.46
C VAL A 24 -7.91 11.76 -15.77
N GLY A 25 -6.95 11.16 -16.49
CA GLY A 25 -5.62 10.88 -15.97
C GLY A 25 -4.93 12.14 -15.43
N ILE A 26 -4.77 13.18 -16.23
CA ILE A 26 -4.12 14.43 -15.79
C ILE A 26 -4.84 15.03 -14.57
N THR A 27 -6.17 15.06 -14.59
CA THR A 27 -6.98 15.60 -13.47
C THR A 27 -6.77 14.79 -12.19
N CYS A 28 -6.82 13.46 -12.27
CA CYS A 28 -6.50 12.57 -11.15
C CYS A 28 -5.07 12.77 -10.64
N GLY A 29 -4.11 12.99 -11.55
CA GLY A 29 -2.71 13.26 -11.22
C GLY A 29 -2.55 14.56 -10.45
N ILE A 30 -3.18 15.64 -10.92
CA ILE A 30 -3.18 16.96 -10.28
C ILE A 30 -3.83 16.87 -8.89
N ILE A 31 -5.03 16.30 -8.80
CA ILE A 31 -5.71 16.13 -7.50
C ILE A 31 -4.81 15.32 -6.56
N ARG A 32 -4.23 14.22 -7.02
CA ARG A 32 -3.37 13.37 -6.18
C ARG A 32 -2.10 14.09 -5.71
N TRP A 33 -1.56 14.99 -6.53
CA TRP A 33 -0.38 15.79 -6.19
C TRP A 33 -0.68 16.86 -5.16
N CYS A 34 -1.77 17.61 -5.38
CA CYS A 34 -2.14 18.78 -4.58
C CYS A 34 -2.90 18.41 -3.30
N HIS A 35 -3.64 17.29 -3.29
CA HIS A 35 -4.48 16.91 -2.17
C HIS A 35 -3.80 15.89 -1.24
N MET A 36 -3.83 16.23 0.05
CA MET A 36 -3.61 15.34 1.18
C MET A 36 -4.56 15.76 2.29
N CYS A 37 -5.25 14.81 2.91
CA CYS A 37 -6.08 15.13 4.06
C CYS A 37 -5.20 15.60 5.23
N HIS A 38 -5.48 16.78 5.79
CA HIS A 38 -4.92 17.19 7.08
C HIS A 38 -5.50 16.31 8.19
N PRO A 39 -4.75 15.93 9.25
CA PRO A 39 -3.35 16.24 9.55
C PRO A 39 -2.31 15.27 8.97
N TYR A 40 -2.72 14.38 8.05
CA TYR A 40 -1.85 13.33 7.48
C TYR A 40 -0.78 13.86 6.51
N ASP A 41 -0.98 15.07 6.00
CA ASP A 41 -0.02 15.84 5.21
C ASP A 41 1.31 16.06 5.95
N LYS A 42 1.28 16.23 7.29
CA LYS A 42 2.47 16.43 8.13
C LYS A 42 3.45 15.25 8.09
N GLN A 43 2.98 14.04 7.79
CA GLN A 43 3.81 12.84 7.61
C GLN A 43 3.50 12.14 6.27
N ALA A 44 3.43 12.94 5.20
CA ALA A 44 2.99 12.47 3.89
C ALA A 44 3.75 11.24 3.35
N ASP A 45 5.06 11.14 3.57
CA ASP A 45 5.85 10.01 3.06
C ASP A 45 5.50 8.68 3.76
N PHE A 46 4.97 8.73 4.98
CA PHE A 46 4.51 7.55 5.71
C PHE A 46 3.09 7.14 5.31
N PHE A 47 2.16 8.09 5.28
CA PHE A 47 0.75 7.84 4.98
C PHE A 47 0.48 7.61 3.49
N TYR A 48 1.29 8.23 2.63
CA TYR A 48 1.15 8.23 1.17
C TYR A 48 2.46 7.91 0.44
N PRO A 49 3.10 6.77 0.74
CA PRO A 49 4.47 6.47 0.29
C PRO A 49 4.67 6.35 -1.23
N ALA A 50 3.59 6.02 -1.95
CA ALA A 50 3.56 5.90 -3.41
C ALA A 50 2.93 7.11 -4.10
N ARG A 51 2.67 8.23 -3.40
CA ARG A 51 1.96 9.40 -3.95
C ARG A 51 2.56 9.88 -5.27
N ARG A 52 3.86 10.15 -5.27
CA ARG A 52 4.56 10.74 -6.43
C ARG A 52 4.49 9.80 -7.63
N GLN A 53 4.62 8.50 -7.39
CA GLN A 53 4.52 7.45 -8.40
C GLN A 53 3.11 7.42 -8.99
N VAL A 54 2.07 7.41 -8.14
CA VAL A 54 0.67 7.40 -8.61
C VAL A 54 0.32 8.68 -9.37
N THR A 55 0.79 9.85 -8.92
CA THR A 55 0.65 11.10 -9.69
C THR A 55 1.27 10.96 -11.07
N PHE A 56 2.51 10.48 -11.14
CA PHE A 56 3.18 10.27 -12.42
C PHE A 56 2.41 9.29 -13.30
N TYR A 57 1.81 8.24 -12.72
CA TYR A 57 1.04 7.26 -13.47
C TYR A 57 -0.22 7.86 -14.08
N PHE A 58 -0.94 8.64 -13.29
CA PHE A 58 -2.10 9.34 -13.80
C PHE A 58 -1.73 10.33 -14.91
N ALA A 59 -0.59 11.03 -14.79
CA ALA A 59 -0.11 11.96 -15.80
C ALA A 59 0.47 11.27 -17.06
N ALA A 60 1.05 10.08 -16.93
CA ALA A 60 1.73 9.37 -18.02
C ALA A 60 0.79 8.93 -19.15
N THR A 61 -0.53 8.98 -18.95
CA THR A 61 -1.52 8.78 -20.02
C THR A 61 -1.33 9.77 -21.17
N VAL A 62 -0.79 10.97 -20.89
CA VAL A 62 -0.48 12.00 -21.90
C VAL A 62 0.45 11.51 -23.01
N LEU A 63 1.24 10.46 -22.76
CA LEU A 63 2.09 9.84 -23.78
C LEU A 63 1.29 9.22 -24.94
N GLN A 64 -0.02 9.05 -24.81
CA GLN A 64 -0.92 8.63 -25.90
C GLN A 64 -1.44 9.81 -26.74
N PHE A 65 -1.12 11.06 -26.38
CA PHE A 65 -1.62 12.26 -27.07
C PHE A 65 -1.38 12.26 -28.60
N PRO A 66 -0.23 11.77 -29.13
CA PRO A 66 -0.03 11.67 -30.57
C PRO A 66 -1.15 10.96 -31.34
N TYR A 67 -1.75 9.93 -30.76
CA TYR A 67 -2.84 9.17 -31.39
C TYR A 67 -4.14 9.98 -31.53
N ILE A 68 -4.36 10.98 -30.67
CA ILE A 68 -5.52 11.87 -30.78
C ILE A 68 -5.41 12.74 -32.03
N LEU A 69 -4.18 13.17 -32.37
CA LEU A 69 -3.93 14.02 -33.53
C LEU A 69 -4.09 13.26 -34.84
N CYS A 70 -3.65 12.00 -34.87
CA CYS A 70 -3.66 11.17 -36.07
C CYS A 70 -4.14 9.73 -35.76
N PRO A 71 -5.43 9.50 -35.48
CA PRO A 71 -5.96 8.18 -35.08
C PRO A 71 -5.93 7.13 -36.20
N HIS A 72 -5.74 7.57 -37.45
CA HIS A 72 -5.72 6.72 -38.64
C HIS A 72 -4.34 6.11 -38.90
N ASP A 73 -3.29 6.70 -38.33
CA ASP A 73 -1.92 6.30 -38.56
C ASP A 73 -1.64 4.90 -37.96
N ALA A 74 -1.04 4.02 -38.76
CA ALA A 74 -0.82 2.63 -38.40
C ALA A 74 0.28 2.46 -37.34
N ASP A 75 1.33 3.28 -37.39
CA ASP A 75 2.47 3.22 -36.48
C ASP A 75 2.09 3.80 -35.10
N LEU A 76 1.27 4.86 -35.07
CA LEU A 76 0.68 5.39 -33.84
C LEU A 76 -0.34 4.43 -33.23
N TRP A 77 -1.12 3.75 -34.07
CA TRP A 77 -2.05 2.72 -33.61
C TRP A 77 -1.33 1.54 -32.96
N PHE A 78 -0.26 1.05 -33.59
CA PHE A 78 0.60 0.00 -33.02
C PHE A 78 1.21 0.42 -31.67
N TYR A 79 1.70 1.67 -31.59
CA TYR A 79 2.24 2.23 -30.35
C TYR A 79 1.19 2.27 -29.23
N VAL A 80 -0.01 2.79 -29.49
CA VAL A 80 -1.07 2.89 -28.47
C VAL A 80 -1.57 1.52 -28.02
N ARG A 81 -1.64 0.53 -28.92
CA ARG A 81 -1.93 -0.87 -28.56
C ARG A 81 -0.86 -1.45 -27.64
N SER A 82 0.41 -1.16 -27.94
CA SER A 82 1.56 -1.63 -27.16
C SER A 82 1.71 -0.91 -25.81
N PHE A 83 1.22 0.32 -25.70
CA PHE A 83 1.34 1.15 -24.50
C PHE A 83 0.84 0.42 -23.26
N GLY A 84 -0.38 -0.12 -23.31
CA GLY A 84 -1.04 -0.71 -22.15
C GLY A 84 -0.34 -1.94 -21.58
N ILE A 85 0.12 -2.83 -22.45
CA ILE A 85 0.75 -4.09 -22.06
C ILE A 85 2.14 -3.88 -21.43
N ILE A 86 2.81 -2.75 -21.73
CA ILE A 86 4.08 -2.37 -21.09
C ILE A 86 3.82 -1.57 -19.81
N TYR A 87 2.91 -0.60 -19.91
CA TYR A 87 2.70 0.43 -18.91
C TYR A 87 2.11 -0.14 -17.60
N TYR A 88 1.01 -0.88 -17.70
CA TYR A 88 0.27 -1.36 -16.52
C TYR A 88 1.02 -2.34 -15.61
N PRO A 89 1.66 -3.42 -16.10
CA PRO A 89 2.33 -4.38 -15.21
C PRO A 89 3.51 -3.74 -14.48
N MET A 90 4.25 -2.89 -15.18
CA MET A 90 5.37 -2.13 -14.62
C MET A 90 4.88 -1.15 -13.54
N CYS A 91 3.82 -0.38 -13.82
CA CYS A 91 3.25 0.55 -12.85
C CYS A 91 2.78 -0.19 -11.58
N ALA A 92 2.08 -1.31 -11.75
CA ALA A 92 1.59 -2.14 -10.67
C ALA A 92 2.72 -2.68 -9.78
N ALA A 93 3.76 -3.24 -10.39
CA ALA A 93 4.92 -3.78 -9.65
C ALA A 93 5.58 -2.69 -8.79
N MET A 94 5.80 -1.51 -9.35
CA MET A 94 6.47 -0.42 -8.64
C MET A 94 5.57 0.23 -7.58
N MET A 95 4.25 0.32 -7.80
CA MET A 95 3.28 0.73 -6.77
C MET A 95 3.27 -0.23 -5.58
N PHE A 96 3.17 -1.53 -5.82
CA PHE A 96 3.11 -2.53 -4.76
C PHE A 96 4.40 -2.53 -3.94
N HIS A 97 5.55 -2.50 -4.61
CA HIS A 97 6.83 -2.41 -3.95
C HIS A 97 6.95 -1.13 -3.11
N ARG A 98 6.61 0.04 -3.67
CA ARG A 98 6.75 1.32 -2.96
C ARG A 98 5.76 1.48 -1.80
N TYR A 99 4.52 1.00 -1.96
CA TYR A 99 3.48 1.18 -0.96
C TYR A 99 3.55 0.17 0.18
N PHE A 100 3.82 -1.11 -0.12
CA PHE A 100 3.79 -2.19 0.88
C PHE A 100 5.17 -2.57 1.42
N ARG A 101 6.29 -2.25 0.75
CA ARG A 101 7.66 -2.59 1.20
C ARG A 101 8.51 -1.38 1.58
N LEU A 102 7.97 -0.45 2.38
CA LEU A 102 8.79 0.62 2.96
C LEU A 102 9.97 0.04 3.76
N GLY A 103 11.18 0.58 3.56
CA GLY A 103 12.36 0.26 4.38
C GLY A 103 13.33 -0.80 3.82
N HIS A 104 12.95 -1.60 2.82
CA HIS A 104 13.89 -2.56 2.19
C HIS A 104 14.74 -1.90 1.08
N GLY A 105 15.88 -1.34 1.48
CA GLY A 105 16.71 -0.42 0.68
C GLY A 105 17.27 -0.95 -0.65
N ASN A 106 17.66 -2.22 -0.76
CA ASN A 106 18.41 -2.69 -1.94
C ASN A 106 17.53 -2.88 -3.20
N ARG A 107 16.25 -3.25 -3.01
CA ARG A 107 15.31 -3.50 -4.13
C ARG A 107 14.66 -2.21 -4.68
N ASN A 108 14.77 -1.09 -3.95
CA ASN A 108 14.24 0.22 -4.34
C ASN A 108 14.95 0.82 -5.55
N TRP A 109 16.26 0.61 -5.70
CA TRP A 109 17.00 1.15 -6.86
C TRP A 109 16.68 0.36 -8.12
N LEU A 110 16.68 -0.97 -8.04
CA LEU A 110 16.35 -1.85 -9.16
C LEU A 110 14.92 -1.63 -9.69
N SER A 111 13.93 -1.50 -8.80
CA SER A 111 12.54 -1.22 -9.19
C SER A 111 12.40 0.14 -9.91
N ARG A 112 13.11 1.18 -9.44
CA ARG A 112 13.15 2.48 -10.10
C ARG A 112 13.84 2.43 -11.46
N PHE A 113 14.94 1.68 -11.57
CA PHE A 113 15.65 1.51 -12.83
C PHE A 113 14.77 0.83 -13.89
N LYS A 114 14.11 -0.28 -13.52
CA LYS A 114 13.16 -0.98 -14.42
C LYS A 114 12.03 -0.06 -14.86
N PHE A 115 11.47 0.71 -13.93
CA PHE A 115 10.46 1.74 -14.21
C PHE A 115 10.95 2.74 -15.26
N SER A 116 12.13 3.32 -15.05
CA SER A 116 12.72 4.32 -15.95
C SER A 116 12.99 3.75 -17.34
N ILE A 117 13.45 2.50 -17.45
CA ILE A 117 13.65 1.84 -18.74
C ILE A 117 12.32 1.67 -19.47
N SER A 118 11.26 1.21 -18.80
CA SER A 118 9.96 0.99 -19.45
C SER A 118 9.33 2.30 -19.94
N ILE A 119 9.43 3.39 -19.16
CA ILE A 119 8.98 4.71 -19.62
C ILE A 119 9.86 5.21 -20.77
N GLY A 120 11.18 5.03 -20.68
CA GLY A 120 12.10 5.35 -21.78
C GLY A 120 11.76 4.61 -23.07
N LEU A 121 11.43 3.32 -22.98
CA LEU A 121 10.97 2.52 -24.12
C LEU A 121 9.68 3.10 -24.72
N LEU A 122 8.70 3.46 -23.90
CA LEU A 122 7.45 4.08 -24.39
C LEU A 122 7.71 5.41 -25.09
N VAL A 123 8.60 6.24 -24.55
CA VAL A 123 8.99 7.51 -25.18
C VAL A 123 9.71 7.27 -26.50
N VAL A 124 10.64 6.32 -26.57
CA VAL A 124 11.34 5.96 -27.81
C VAL A 124 10.35 5.47 -28.86
N LEU A 125 9.42 4.58 -28.49
CA LEU A 125 8.38 4.10 -29.41
C LEU A 125 7.49 5.25 -29.90
N MET A 126 7.07 6.14 -29.01
CA MET A 126 6.30 7.33 -29.37
C MET A 126 7.04 8.22 -30.38
N LEU A 127 8.34 8.46 -30.15
CA LEU A 127 9.17 9.27 -31.07
C LEU A 127 9.34 8.57 -32.43
N LEU A 128 9.55 7.25 -32.44
CA LEU A 128 9.63 6.49 -33.68
C LEU A 128 8.31 6.57 -34.47
N SER A 129 7.16 6.40 -33.80
CA SER A 129 5.85 6.54 -34.45
C SER A 129 5.53 7.96 -34.93
N LEU A 130 6.17 8.99 -34.37
CA LEU A 130 5.93 10.39 -34.76
C LEU A 130 6.84 10.88 -35.90
N PHE A 131 8.10 10.42 -35.93
CA PHE A 131 9.13 10.99 -36.80
C PHE A 131 9.61 10.04 -37.91
N HIS A 132 9.26 8.76 -37.87
CA HIS A 132 9.61 7.82 -38.94
C HIS A 132 8.42 7.65 -39.90
N THR A 133 8.59 8.12 -41.13
CA THR A 133 7.58 8.08 -42.20
C THR A 133 7.51 6.77 -42.99
N ASP A 134 8.40 5.81 -42.71
CA ASP A 134 8.59 4.60 -43.51
C ASP A 134 7.80 3.38 -43.00
N ASP A 135 6.59 3.57 -42.45
CA ASP A 135 5.70 2.45 -42.10
C ASP A 135 6.44 1.38 -41.25
N THR A 136 7.15 1.84 -40.23
CA THR A 136 8.25 1.07 -39.59
C THR A 136 7.71 -0.13 -38.83
N PHE A 137 6.57 0.07 -38.15
CA PHE A 137 5.92 -0.99 -37.40
C PHE A 137 4.95 -1.74 -38.30
N SER A 138 4.22 -1.05 -39.18
CA SER A 138 3.27 -1.67 -40.11
C SER A 138 3.94 -2.67 -41.08
N ARG A 139 5.15 -2.39 -41.57
CA ARG A 139 5.88 -3.29 -42.50
C ARG A 139 6.26 -4.65 -41.91
N ASN A 140 6.62 -4.69 -40.63
CA ASN A 140 7.04 -5.91 -39.91
C ASN A 140 6.16 -6.16 -38.68
N GLN A 141 4.85 -5.91 -38.80
CA GLN A 141 3.92 -5.87 -37.68
C GLN A 141 4.02 -7.11 -36.78
N LEU A 142 3.99 -8.32 -37.35
CA LEU A 142 4.03 -9.56 -36.57
C LEU A 142 5.32 -9.68 -35.71
N VAL A 143 6.47 -9.30 -36.27
CA VAL A 143 7.76 -9.37 -35.57
C VAL A 143 7.73 -8.42 -34.37
N TRP A 144 7.27 -7.19 -34.59
CA TRP A 144 7.15 -6.20 -33.53
C TRP A 144 6.10 -6.61 -32.49
N GLU A 145 4.97 -7.18 -32.89
CA GLU A 145 3.98 -7.72 -31.96
C GLU A 145 4.57 -8.82 -31.06
N CYS A 146 5.35 -9.74 -31.62
CA CYS A 146 6.07 -10.75 -30.83
C CYS A 146 7.10 -10.12 -29.87
N VAL A 147 7.86 -9.13 -30.32
CA VAL A 147 8.84 -8.42 -29.48
C VAL A 147 8.15 -7.71 -28.32
N MET A 148 7.10 -6.92 -28.61
CA MET A 148 6.37 -6.17 -27.59
C MET A 148 5.61 -7.08 -26.62
N GLY A 149 5.00 -8.15 -27.14
CA GLY A 149 4.38 -9.20 -26.32
C GLY A 149 5.39 -9.88 -25.39
N GLY A 150 6.58 -10.22 -25.91
CA GLY A 150 7.67 -10.80 -25.12
C GLY A 150 8.15 -9.88 -23.99
N ILE A 151 8.37 -8.60 -24.29
CA ILE A 151 8.76 -7.58 -23.30
C ILE A 151 7.66 -7.44 -22.23
N SER A 152 6.39 -7.38 -22.64
CA SER A 152 5.25 -7.33 -21.72
C SER A 152 5.20 -8.52 -20.77
N LEU A 153 5.42 -9.74 -21.26
CA LEU A 153 5.46 -10.94 -20.41
C LEU A 153 6.59 -10.88 -19.38
N LEU A 154 7.77 -10.39 -19.76
CA LEU A 154 8.88 -10.19 -18.82
C LEU A 154 8.54 -9.18 -17.72
N LEU A 155 7.94 -8.05 -18.06
CA LEU A 155 7.49 -7.04 -17.09
C LEU A 155 6.39 -7.59 -16.16
N THR A 156 5.58 -8.49 -16.69
CA THR A 156 4.51 -9.16 -15.92
C THR A 156 5.08 -10.12 -14.88
N MET A 157 6.22 -10.76 -15.13
CA MET A 157 6.87 -11.61 -14.13
C MET A 157 7.24 -10.82 -12.87
N ASP A 158 7.73 -9.58 -13.03
CA ASP A 158 8.00 -8.70 -11.90
C ASP A 158 6.74 -8.35 -11.11
N PHE A 159 5.63 -8.03 -11.80
CA PHE A 159 4.34 -7.82 -11.16
C PHE A 159 3.87 -9.06 -10.39
N VAL A 160 3.97 -10.26 -10.98
CA VAL A 160 3.59 -11.52 -10.33
C VAL A 160 4.44 -11.79 -9.08
N ILE A 161 5.74 -11.49 -9.12
CA ILE A 161 6.62 -11.65 -7.95
C ILE A 161 6.18 -10.71 -6.82
N GLU A 162 5.89 -9.44 -7.12
CA GLU A 162 5.40 -8.49 -6.12
C GLU A 162 4.01 -8.86 -5.59
N GLY A 163 3.11 -9.29 -6.49
CA GLY A 163 1.76 -9.75 -6.14
C GLY A 163 1.75 -11.01 -5.27
N ARG A 164 2.59 -12.01 -5.58
CA ARG A 164 2.74 -13.22 -4.76
C ARG A 164 3.27 -12.89 -3.37
N TRP A 165 4.25 -11.98 -3.27
CA TRP A 165 4.72 -11.54 -1.97
C TRP A 165 3.63 -10.82 -1.19
N LEU A 166 2.85 -9.92 -1.83
CA LEU A 166 1.76 -9.24 -1.16
C LEU A 166 0.69 -10.22 -0.69
N ASN A 167 0.33 -11.21 -1.52
CA ASN A 167 -0.60 -12.26 -1.15
C ASN A 167 -0.09 -13.08 0.04
N HIS A 168 1.20 -13.41 0.04
CA HIS A 168 1.83 -14.07 1.18
C HIS A 168 1.78 -13.21 2.45
N GLN A 169 1.93 -11.88 2.35
CA GLN A 169 1.76 -10.98 3.51
C GLN A 169 0.32 -10.90 3.99
N ILE A 170 -0.67 -10.93 3.09
CA ILE A 170 -2.10 -11.00 3.40
C ILE A 170 -2.41 -12.31 4.14
N ASP A 171 -1.89 -13.44 3.67
CA ASP A 171 -2.05 -14.75 4.32
C ASP A 171 -1.35 -14.79 5.68
N ASN A 172 -0.17 -14.17 5.76
CA ASN A 172 0.56 -14.03 7.01
C ASN A 172 -0.16 -13.12 8.01
N TYR A 173 -0.91 -12.11 7.56
CA TYR A 173 -1.70 -11.25 8.45
C TYR A 173 -2.74 -12.03 9.27
N HIS A 174 -3.36 -13.05 8.68
CA HIS A 174 -4.30 -13.93 9.41
C HIS A 174 -3.65 -14.88 10.40
N THR A 175 -2.35 -15.13 10.23
CA THR A 175 -1.68 -16.20 10.96
C THR A 175 -0.61 -15.68 11.92
N GLN A 176 0.03 -14.55 11.65
CA GLN A 176 1.02 -13.86 12.46
C GLN A 176 0.40 -12.55 12.94
N ASN A 177 0.26 -12.39 14.24
CA ASN A 177 -0.10 -11.10 14.80
C ASN A 177 1.01 -10.07 14.50
N TYR A 178 0.78 -9.24 13.49
CA TYR A 178 1.48 -7.97 13.39
C TYR A 178 1.34 -7.28 14.75
N SER A 179 2.46 -6.99 15.39
CA SER A 179 2.48 -6.46 16.78
C SER A 179 1.86 -5.06 16.89
N ASN A 180 1.44 -4.51 15.75
CA ASN A 180 0.67 -3.30 15.59
C ASN A 180 -0.13 -3.44 14.29
N ASP A 181 -1.45 -3.26 14.33
CA ASP A 181 -2.32 -3.16 13.13
C ASP A 181 -1.93 -1.99 12.20
N SER A 182 -0.97 -1.17 12.62
CA SER A 182 -0.45 -0.02 11.91
C SER A 182 0.70 -0.31 10.92
N ASP A 183 1.30 -1.50 10.94
CA ASP A 183 2.45 -1.80 10.06
C ASP A 183 2.05 -2.26 8.64
N PHE A 184 0.91 -2.96 8.50
CA PHE A 184 0.44 -3.47 7.20
C PHE A 184 -1.04 -3.11 6.94
N PRO A 185 -1.34 -2.33 5.88
CA PRO A 185 -2.71 -1.90 5.57
C PRO A 185 -3.51 -3.04 4.90
N TYR A 186 -3.89 -4.04 5.68
CA TYR A 186 -4.53 -5.29 5.21
C TYR A 186 -5.84 -5.05 4.43
N ALA A 187 -6.74 -4.23 4.97
CA ALA A 187 -8.05 -3.99 4.34
C ALA A 187 -7.90 -3.37 2.94
N PHE A 188 -6.89 -2.51 2.77
CA PHE A 188 -6.54 -1.91 1.48
C PHE A 188 -5.84 -2.92 0.56
N ALA A 189 -4.88 -3.70 1.08
CA ALA A 189 -4.18 -4.74 0.33
C ALA A 189 -5.15 -5.73 -0.33
N LYS A 190 -6.15 -6.22 0.43
CA LYS A 190 -7.15 -7.16 -0.07
C LYS A 190 -8.01 -6.57 -1.21
N LYS A 191 -8.32 -5.28 -1.15
CA LYS A 191 -9.10 -4.58 -2.18
C LYS A 191 -8.30 -4.38 -3.47
N VAL A 192 -7.01 -4.07 -3.36
CA VAL A 192 -6.19 -3.61 -4.50
C VAL A 192 -5.41 -4.73 -5.18
N ILE A 193 -5.12 -5.86 -4.51
CA ILE A 193 -4.20 -6.89 -5.05
C ILE A 193 -4.58 -7.42 -6.45
N TYR A 194 -5.87 -7.59 -6.75
CA TYR A 194 -6.34 -8.12 -8.04
C TYR A 194 -6.62 -7.04 -9.10
N GLN A 195 -6.66 -5.77 -8.69
CA GLN A 195 -7.04 -4.66 -9.58
C GLN A 195 -6.11 -4.49 -10.79
N PRO A 196 -4.77 -4.52 -10.65
CA PRO A 196 -3.89 -4.35 -11.80
C PRO A 196 -3.93 -5.51 -12.78
N LEU A 197 -4.22 -6.73 -12.29
CA LEU A 197 -4.39 -7.91 -13.16
C LEU A 197 -5.58 -7.71 -14.12
N GLY A 198 -6.70 -7.18 -13.62
CA GLY A 198 -7.86 -6.86 -14.46
C GLY A 198 -7.52 -5.83 -15.54
N CYS A 199 -6.85 -4.73 -15.17
CA CYS A 199 -6.41 -3.71 -16.13
C CYS A 199 -5.46 -4.30 -17.18
N PHE A 200 -4.51 -5.12 -16.74
CA PHE A 200 -3.54 -5.78 -17.63
C PHE A 200 -4.21 -6.71 -18.64
N LEU A 201 -5.19 -7.52 -18.20
CA LEU A 201 -5.96 -8.38 -19.09
C LEU A 201 -6.73 -7.58 -20.15
N LEU A 202 -7.35 -6.45 -19.76
CA LEU A 202 -8.02 -5.56 -20.71
C LEU A 202 -7.04 -5.01 -21.77
N MET A 203 -5.82 -4.63 -21.38
CA MET A 203 -4.83 -4.14 -22.34
C MET A 203 -4.32 -5.23 -23.28
N TRP A 204 -4.22 -6.49 -22.83
CA TRP A 204 -3.93 -7.61 -23.73
C TRP A 204 -5.04 -7.88 -24.72
N ILE A 205 -6.31 -7.73 -24.31
CA ILE A 205 -7.45 -7.83 -25.23
C ILE A 205 -7.34 -6.76 -26.31
N VAL A 206 -7.06 -5.50 -25.94
CA VAL A 206 -6.81 -4.41 -26.91
C VAL A 206 -5.68 -4.77 -27.86
N PHE A 207 -4.56 -5.24 -27.32
CA PHE A 207 -3.37 -5.56 -28.10
C PHE A 207 -3.62 -6.69 -29.12
N LEU A 208 -4.32 -7.75 -28.73
CA LEU A 208 -4.57 -8.92 -29.57
C LEU A 208 -5.72 -8.74 -30.55
N THR A 209 -6.75 -7.98 -30.20
CA THR A 209 -7.96 -7.85 -31.04
C THR A 209 -7.76 -6.89 -32.22
N ASP A 210 -6.71 -6.07 -32.18
CA ASP A 210 -6.41 -5.05 -33.20
C ASP A 210 -7.61 -4.16 -33.55
N SER A 211 -8.46 -3.87 -32.55
CA SER A 211 -9.73 -3.18 -32.74
C SER A 211 -9.77 -1.83 -32.02
N ARG A 212 -9.93 -0.76 -32.81
CA ARG A 212 -10.11 0.61 -32.31
C ARG A 212 -11.38 0.77 -31.47
N MET A 213 -12.45 0.06 -31.82
CA MET A 213 -13.68 0.01 -31.02
C MET A 213 -13.44 -0.58 -29.62
N VAL A 214 -12.68 -1.68 -29.54
CA VAL A 214 -12.33 -2.29 -28.25
C VAL A 214 -11.47 -1.35 -27.42
N LYS A 215 -10.48 -0.68 -28.03
CA LYS A 215 -9.66 0.34 -27.36
C LYS A 215 -10.51 1.48 -26.81
N MET A 216 -11.45 2.00 -27.60
CA MET A 216 -12.36 3.06 -27.17
C MET A 216 -13.16 2.67 -25.92
N ILE A 217 -13.75 1.47 -25.91
CA ILE A 217 -14.50 0.96 -24.75
C ILE A 217 -13.58 0.82 -23.54
N VAL A 218 -12.40 0.25 -23.73
CA VAL A 218 -11.40 0.06 -22.66
C VAL A 218 -10.91 1.40 -22.10
N ASP A 219 -10.69 2.42 -22.92
CA ASP A 219 -10.30 3.76 -22.47
C ASP A 219 -11.35 4.40 -21.57
N LEU A 220 -12.63 4.30 -21.93
CA LEU A 220 -13.72 4.83 -21.11
C LEU A 220 -13.86 4.06 -19.78
N LEU A 221 -13.74 2.73 -19.81
CA LEU A 221 -13.74 1.91 -18.61
C LEU A 221 -12.56 2.25 -17.69
N LEU A 222 -11.36 2.43 -18.26
CA LEU A 222 -10.17 2.78 -17.50
C LEU A 222 -10.22 4.22 -16.96
N ALA A 223 -10.88 5.15 -17.68
CA ALA A 223 -11.12 6.50 -17.19
C ALA A 223 -12.02 6.48 -15.93
N ALA A 224 -13.15 5.77 -15.98
CA ALA A 224 -14.00 5.58 -14.81
C ALA A 224 -13.24 4.89 -13.66
N TRP A 225 -12.43 3.89 -14.00
CA TRP A 225 -11.59 3.18 -13.04
C TRP A 225 -10.54 4.07 -12.36
N MET A 226 -9.91 5.01 -13.09
CA MET A 226 -8.96 5.96 -12.52
C MET A 226 -9.61 6.86 -11.46
N LEU A 227 -10.85 7.31 -11.69
CA LEU A 227 -11.62 8.07 -10.70
C LEU A 227 -11.92 7.22 -9.46
N LEU A 228 -12.33 5.96 -9.64
CA LEU A 228 -12.57 5.05 -8.53
C LEU A 228 -11.30 4.81 -7.69
N ILE A 229 -10.17 4.56 -8.34
CA ILE A 229 -8.88 4.41 -7.65
C ILE A 229 -8.52 5.70 -6.91
N LEU A 230 -8.68 6.87 -7.54
CA LEU A 230 -8.40 8.16 -6.91
C LEU A 230 -9.19 8.30 -5.60
N CYS A 231 -10.49 8.03 -5.62
CA CYS A 231 -11.33 8.07 -4.42
C CYS A 231 -10.85 7.08 -3.35
N MET A 232 -10.41 5.88 -3.74
CA MET A 232 -9.90 4.88 -2.78
C MET A 232 -8.56 5.29 -2.12
N ILE A 233 -7.72 6.06 -2.80
CA ILE A 233 -6.38 6.43 -2.32
C ILE A 233 -6.28 7.86 -1.78
N LEU A 234 -7.36 8.64 -1.86
CA LEU A 234 -7.40 10.03 -1.41
C LEU A 234 -7.22 10.12 0.10
N HIS A 235 -7.97 9.31 0.85
CA HIS A 235 -7.81 9.13 2.29
C HIS A 235 -6.64 8.17 2.58
N PRO A 236 -5.84 8.39 3.64
CA PRO A 236 -4.78 7.46 3.99
C PRO A 236 -5.36 6.10 4.37
N ASN A 237 -4.74 5.04 3.84
CA ASN A 237 -5.12 3.66 4.12
C ASN A 237 -4.18 2.97 5.13
N ARG A 238 -3.14 3.68 5.59
CA ARG A 238 -2.27 3.27 6.69
C ARG A 238 -2.78 3.93 7.96
N MET A 239 -3.04 3.14 9.00
CA MET A 239 -3.51 3.63 10.30
C MET A 239 -2.35 3.72 11.29
N ILE A 240 -2.33 4.72 12.18
CA ILE A 240 -1.39 4.80 13.32
C ILE A 240 -2.19 4.53 14.60
N HIS A 241 -1.80 3.52 15.37
CA HIS A 241 -2.52 3.11 16.59
C HIS A 241 -1.76 3.32 17.90
N SER A 242 -0.60 3.98 17.91
CA SER A 242 -0.04 4.42 19.20
C SER A 242 -1.00 5.44 19.83
N THR A 243 -1.57 5.12 20.99
CA THR A 243 -2.55 5.94 21.74
C THR A 243 -2.12 7.39 21.87
N GLU A 244 -0.83 7.65 22.09
CA GLU A 244 -0.27 9.00 22.19
C GLU A 244 -0.31 9.80 20.87
N VAL A 245 -0.13 9.14 19.72
CA VAL A 245 -0.22 9.78 18.40
C VAL A 245 -1.67 9.89 17.96
N LYS A 246 -2.52 8.92 18.34
CA LYS A 246 -3.97 9.01 18.13
C LYS A 246 -4.55 10.21 18.88
N GLU A 247 -4.22 10.40 20.16
CA GLU A 247 -4.62 11.60 20.91
C GLU A 247 -4.08 12.88 20.28
N LYS A 248 -2.81 12.90 19.82
CA LYS A 248 -2.25 14.05 19.11
C LYS A 248 -2.95 14.33 17.77
N MET A 249 -3.35 13.29 17.03
CA MET A 249 -4.07 13.43 15.76
C MET A 249 -5.53 13.81 15.96
N GLU A 250 -6.24 13.22 16.92
CA GLU A 250 -7.62 13.61 17.29
C GLU A 250 -7.64 15.06 17.78
N LYS A 251 -6.64 15.47 18.56
CA LYS A 251 -6.47 16.87 18.97
C LYS A 251 -6.19 17.79 17.79
N LEU A 252 -5.29 17.41 16.87
CA LEU A 252 -5.00 18.16 15.65
C LEU A 252 -6.19 18.22 14.67
N GLU A 253 -6.98 17.15 14.59
CA GLU A 253 -8.17 17.06 13.76
C GLU A 253 -9.27 17.94 14.34
N ALA A 254 -9.50 17.88 15.66
CA ALA A 254 -10.40 18.79 16.37
C ALA A 254 -9.94 20.25 16.24
N GLU A 255 -8.64 20.54 16.37
CA GLU A 255 -8.06 21.86 16.13
C GLU A 255 -8.29 22.32 14.68
N SER A 256 -8.14 21.42 13.69
CA SER A 256 -8.40 21.76 12.28
C SER A 256 -9.89 21.94 11.96
N LEU A 257 -10.78 21.14 12.57
CA LEU A 257 -12.22 21.32 12.45
C LEU A 257 -12.67 22.63 13.08
N GLN A 258 -12.10 22.97 14.24
CA GLN A 258 -12.31 24.25 14.89
C GLN A 258 -11.74 25.40 14.06
N LEU A 259 -10.61 25.22 13.37
CA LEU A 259 -10.06 26.21 12.44
C LEU A 259 -10.98 26.40 11.24
N VAL A 260 -11.50 25.33 10.63
CA VAL A 260 -12.45 25.43 9.51
C VAL A 260 -13.79 26.02 9.95
N GLN A 261 -14.27 25.68 11.15
CA GLN A 261 -15.47 26.28 11.74
C GLN A 261 -15.24 27.76 12.07
N LYS A 262 -14.09 28.11 12.63
CA LYS A 262 -13.69 29.51 12.84
C LYS A 262 -13.49 30.25 11.54
N GLU A 263 -12.90 29.65 10.51
CA GLU A 263 -12.77 30.26 9.17
C GLU A 263 -14.15 30.44 8.52
N ALA A 264 -15.10 29.51 8.72
CA ALA A 264 -16.47 29.67 8.26
C ALA A 264 -17.21 30.78 9.03
N GLU A 265 -17.06 30.85 10.36
CA GLU A 265 -17.59 31.92 11.21
C GLU A 265 -16.88 33.26 10.96
N GLU A 266 -15.59 33.26 10.62
CA GLU A 266 -14.81 34.43 10.23
C GLU A 266 -15.16 34.86 8.82
N THR A 267 -15.55 33.97 7.90
CA THR A 267 -16.10 34.37 6.58
C THR A 267 -17.47 35.05 6.73
N GLU A 268 -18.24 34.66 7.75
CA GLU A 268 -19.51 35.31 8.13
C GLU A 268 -19.26 36.63 8.90
N ASN A 269 -18.22 36.69 9.73
CA ASN A 269 -17.85 37.87 10.53
C ASN A 269 -16.88 38.86 9.81
N GLN A 270 -16.24 38.49 8.70
CA GLN A 270 -15.39 39.34 7.86
C GLN A 270 -16.19 40.34 7.02
N VAL A 271 -17.52 40.26 7.02
CA VAL A 271 -18.37 41.38 6.58
C VAL A 271 -18.40 42.51 7.64
N ILE A 272 -17.92 42.27 8.88
CA ILE A 272 -18.22 43.14 10.03
C ILE A 272 -16.99 43.63 10.81
N ALA A 273 -15.81 42.99 10.76
CA ALA A 273 -14.72 43.38 11.67
C ALA A 273 -13.31 43.29 11.06
N GLU A 274 -12.99 44.23 10.16
CA GLU A 274 -11.61 44.65 9.93
C GLU A 274 -11.17 45.56 11.09
N ASP A 275 -10.65 45.02 12.19
CA ASP A 275 -9.67 45.75 13.00
C ASP A 275 -8.84 44.84 13.94
N MET A 276 -7.52 44.99 13.81
CA MET A 276 -6.44 44.81 14.81
C MET A 276 -5.82 43.42 15.17
N VAL A 277 -4.68 43.14 14.52
CA VAL A 277 -3.27 42.95 15.02
C VAL A 277 -2.83 41.75 15.91
N GLU A 278 -1.79 41.04 15.39
CA GLU A 278 -0.55 40.37 15.91
C GLU A 278 -0.44 39.85 17.39
N GLY A 279 0.28 38.78 17.77
CA GLY A 279 1.23 37.84 17.14
C GLY A 279 1.94 36.87 18.13
N GLU A 280 2.74 35.94 17.56
CA GLU A 280 3.92 35.13 18.02
C GLU A 280 3.97 33.99 19.10
N LYS A 281 4.30 32.78 18.58
CA LYS A 281 5.33 31.71 18.86
C LYS A 281 5.86 31.30 20.26
N GLY A 282 6.10 29.99 20.40
CA GLY A 282 7.15 29.40 21.28
C GLY A 282 7.30 27.86 21.22
N THR A 283 8.52 27.35 21.00
CA THR A 283 8.96 25.93 20.79
C THR A 283 9.69 25.35 22.02
N SER A 284 9.71 24.02 22.27
CA SER A 284 10.93 23.34 22.77
C SER A 284 10.98 21.81 22.57
N VAL A 285 12.21 21.31 22.35
CA VAL A 285 12.68 19.94 22.10
C VAL A 285 13.34 19.36 23.36
N LYS A 286 13.31 18.02 23.60
CA LYS A 286 14.31 17.34 24.47
C LYS A 286 14.71 15.92 24.02
N THR A 287 15.99 15.65 24.26
CA THR A 287 16.89 14.59 23.74
C THR A 287 16.96 13.31 24.59
N GLU A 288 17.48 12.26 23.93
CA GLU A 288 17.80 10.85 24.24
C GLU A 288 18.43 10.49 25.62
N ARG A 289 18.28 9.21 26.02
CA ARG A 289 19.16 8.54 27.00
C ARG A 289 19.62 7.15 26.52
N GLN A 290 20.93 6.90 26.67
CA GLN A 290 21.59 5.60 26.49
C GLN A 290 21.25 4.66 27.65
N ILE A 291 21.17 3.36 27.37
CA ILE A 291 20.62 2.30 28.24
C ILE A 291 21.74 1.65 29.07
N GLN A 292 21.56 1.54 30.38
CA GLN A 292 22.43 0.76 31.26
C GLN A 292 22.04 -0.74 31.30
N PRO A 293 22.99 -1.69 31.36
CA PRO A 293 22.71 -3.13 31.31
C PRO A 293 21.83 -3.68 32.46
N GLU A 294 21.94 -3.13 33.67
CA GLU A 294 21.18 -3.61 34.85
C GLU A 294 19.69 -3.27 34.79
N GLU A 295 19.34 -2.15 34.15
CA GLU A 295 17.95 -1.76 33.90
C GLU A 295 17.28 -2.72 32.91
N TRP A 296 18.04 -3.28 31.97
CA TRP A 296 17.51 -4.21 30.96
C TRP A 296 17.03 -5.53 31.56
N ASP A 297 17.79 -6.11 32.49
CA ASP A 297 17.40 -7.37 33.14
C ASP A 297 16.21 -7.20 34.08
N THR A 298 16.14 -6.05 34.77
CA THR A 298 15.00 -5.71 35.63
C THR A 298 13.71 -5.60 34.81
N VAL A 299 13.76 -4.90 33.67
CA VAL A 299 12.61 -4.75 32.75
C VAL A 299 12.21 -6.08 32.12
N ARG A 300 13.19 -6.92 31.76
CA ARG A 300 12.94 -8.29 31.28
C ARG A 300 12.13 -9.09 32.30
N GLN A 301 12.55 -9.09 33.57
CA GLN A 301 11.85 -9.83 34.62
C GLN A 301 10.43 -9.31 34.87
N GLU A 302 10.25 -7.99 34.81
CA GLU A 302 8.94 -7.34 34.97
C GLU A 302 7.98 -7.75 33.86
N VAL A 303 8.40 -7.66 32.59
CA VAL A 303 7.59 -8.08 31.44
C VAL A 303 7.22 -9.56 31.53
N LEU A 304 8.17 -10.44 31.87
CA LEU A 304 7.91 -11.88 31.99
C LEU A 304 6.91 -12.19 33.10
N THR A 305 7.00 -11.48 34.24
CA THR A 305 6.04 -11.60 35.34
C THR A 305 4.63 -11.15 34.96
N ILE A 306 4.50 -10.08 34.17
CA ILE A 306 3.18 -9.60 33.71
C ILE A 306 2.58 -10.60 32.73
N VAL A 307 3.37 -11.04 31.75
CA VAL A 307 2.91 -12.01 30.74
C VAL A 307 2.53 -13.33 31.41
N SER A 308 3.30 -13.82 32.39
CA SER A 308 2.99 -15.08 33.08
C SER A 308 1.66 -15.05 33.85
N ARG A 309 1.15 -13.86 34.21
CA ARG A 309 -0.17 -13.74 34.87
C ARG A 309 -1.33 -13.64 33.88
N ARG A 310 -1.07 -13.19 32.65
CA ARG A 310 -2.12 -12.80 31.69
C ARG A 310 -2.12 -13.60 30.39
N TYR A 311 -1.16 -14.50 30.16
CA TYR A 311 -1.02 -15.21 28.88
C TYR A 311 -2.26 -16.01 28.46
N LEU A 312 -3.13 -16.44 29.39
CA LEU A 312 -4.37 -17.15 29.06
C LEU A 312 -5.44 -16.25 28.43
N GLU A 313 -5.33 -14.93 28.56
CA GLU A 313 -6.28 -13.98 27.98
C GLU A 313 -6.20 -14.01 26.44
N PRO A 314 -7.25 -14.48 25.72
CA PRO A 314 -7.18 -14.67 24.27
C PRO A 314 -6.90 -13.37 23.50
N SER A 315 -7.32 -12.24 24.05
CA SER A 315 -7.21 -10.90 23.47
C SER A 315 -6.05 -10.07 24.00
N LEU A 316 -5.11 -10.64 24.78
CA LEU A 316 -4.00 -9.89 25.38
C LEU A 316 -3.20 -9.14 24.32
N LYS A 317 -3.08 -7.83 24.49
CA LYS A 317 -2.33 -6.96 23.56
C LYS A 317 -0.99 -6.53 24.14
N ARG A 318 -0.02 -6.32 23.25
CA ARG A 318 1.30 -5.78 23.61
C ARG A 318 1.20 -4.47 24.41
N VAL A 319 0.30 -3.58 24.01
CA VAL A 319 0.11 -2.27 24.64
C VAL A 319 -0.35 -2.40 26.09
N GLU A 320 -1.16 -3.40 26.40
CA GLU A 320 -1.63 -3.66 27.76
C GLU A 320 -0.47 -4.13 28.65
N VAL A 321 0.36 -5.04 28.16
CA VAL A 321 1.57 -5.49 28.90
C VAL A 321 2.56 -4.34 29.09
N ILE A 322 2.76 -3.47 28.10
CA ILE A 322 3.63 -2.29 28.26
C ILE A 322 3.01 -1.29 29.24
N GLY A 323 1.68 -1.09 29.19
CA GLY A 323 0.97 -0.20 30.11
C GLY A 323 1.11 -0.61 31.58
N ASP A 324 1.21 -1.92 31.84
CA ASP A 324 1.38 -2.50 33.17
C ASP A 324 2.83 -2.43 33.69
N VAL A 325 3.80 -2.08 32.84
CA VAL A 325 5.20 -1.84 33.23
C VAL A 325 5.36 -0.40 33.74
N ARG A 326 6.34 -0.15 34.62
CA ARG A 326 6.71 1.21 35.06
C ARG A 326 6.86 2.19 33.88
N LYS A 327 6.21 3.36 33.97
CA LYS A 327 6.20 4.39 32.91
C LYS A 327 7.60 4.78 32.40
N SER A 328 8.60 4.80 33.29
CA SER A 328 9.98 5.13 32.92
C SER A 328 10.68 4.10 32.04
N THR A 329 10.15 2.87 31.93
CA THR A 329 10.78 1.75 31.22
C THR A 329 9.95 1.22 30.04
N HIS A 330 8.88 1.92 29.64
CA HIS A 330 8.01 1.56 28.50
C HIS A 330 8.79 1.32 27.20
N SER A 331 9.78 2.17 26.90
CA SER A 331 10.60 2.04 25.69
C SER A 331 11.49 0.80 25.73
N LEU A 332 12.02 0.44 26.91
CA LEU A 332 12.84 -0.75 27.13
C LEU A 332 12.01 -2.03 27.05
N ALA A 333 10.83 -2.04 27.70
CA ALA A 333 9.88 -3.14 27.60
C ALA A 333 9.43 -3.36 26.16
N GLY A 334 9.17 -2.26 25.44
CA GLY A 334 8.89 -2.27 24.01
C GLY A 334 9.99 -2.94 23.20
N LYS A 335 11.26 -2.57 23.43
CA LYS A 335 12.43 -3.15 22.75
C LYS A 335 12.61 -4.63 23.08
N PHE A 336 12.48 -5.03 24.34
CA PHE A 336 12.59 -6.43 24.77
C PHE A 336 11.53 -7.31 24.10
N ILE A 337 10.26 -6.87 24.16
CA ILE A 337 9.14 -7.57 23.54
C ILE A 337 9.31 -7.66 22.01
N THR A 338 9.82 -6.62 21.35
CA THR A 338 10.10 -6.65 19.91
C THR A 338 11.22 -7.64 19.57
N LYS A 339 12.27 -7.74 20.40
CA LYS A 339 13.39 -8.66 20.15
C LYS A 339 12.96 -10.13 20.17
N ILE A 340 12.04 -10.49 21.07
CA ILE A 340 11.56 -11.87 21.23
C ILE A 340 10.32 -12.14 20.38
N GLY A 341 9.53 -11.12 20.07
CA GLY A 341 8.20 -11.25 19.48
C GLY A 341 7.14 -11.46 20.56
N PHE A 342 6.25 -10.49 20.74
CA PHE A 342 5.20 -10.53 21.78
C PHE A 342 4.39 -11.83 21.76
N TYR A 343 3.94 -12.24 20.59
CA TYR A 343 3.09 -13.42 20.46
C TYR A 343 3.87 -14.73 20.49
N GLN A 344 5.16 -14.70 20.15
CA GLN A 344 6.04 -15.85 20.39
C GLN A 344 6.19 -16.05 21.90
N LEU A 345 6.40 -14.97 22.65
CA LEU A 345 6.45 -15.01 24.12
C LEU A 345 5.14 -15.53 24.73
N VAL A 346 3.98 -14.96 24.37
CA VAL A 346 2.67 -15.42 24.88
C VAL A 346 2.39 -16.88 24.49
N ASN A 347 2.63 -17.25 23.22
CA ASN A 347 2.43 -18.63 22.78
C ASN A 347 3.38 -19.61 23.44
N ALA A 348 4.60 -19.20 23.83
CA ALA A 348 5.52 -20.05 24.58
C ALA A 348 4.90 -20.46 25.92
N PHE A 349 4.36 -19.49 26.68
CA PHE A 349 3.63 -19.76 27.93
C PHE A 349 2.41 -20.68 27.68
N ARG A 350 1.60 -20.39 26.67
CA ARG A 350 0.40 -21.19 26.34
C ARG A 350 0.72 -22.62 25.93
N ILE A 351 1.76 -22.83 25.13
CA ILE A 351 2.19 -24.16 24.68
C ILE A 351 2.70 -24.96 25.89
N ARG A 352 3.49 -24.34 26.76
CA ARG A 352 4.06 -25.03 27.92
C ARG A 352 2.99 -25.34 28.97
N HIS A 353 2.05 -24.44 29.19
CA HIS A 353 0.84 -24.71 29.99
C HIS A 353 0.04 -25.87 29.40
N TYR A 354 -0.16 -25.91 28.08
CA TYR A 354 -0.86 -27.02 27.43
C TYR A 354 -0.15 -28.36 27.63
N GLU A 355 1.18 -28.38 27.58
CA GLU A 355 1.97 -29.59 27.84
C GLU A 355 1.81 -30.09 29.26
N GLN A 356 1.82 -29.19 30.25
CA GLN A 356 1.54 -29.52 31.65
C GLN A 356 0.09 -30.01 31.82
N LEU A 357 -0.87 -29.29 31.23
CA LEU A 357 -2.30 -29.62 31.33
C LEU A 357 -2.62 -31.00 30.75
N ILE A 358 -1.97 -31.40 29.66
CA ILE A 358 -2.15 -32.73 29.06
C ILE A 358 -1.51 -33.85 29.88
N GLN A 359 -0.41 -33.59 30.57
CA GLN A 359 0.21 -34.58 31.46
C GLN A 359 -0.74 -34.95 32.61
N ASP A 360 -1.48 -33.97 33.12
CA ASP A 360 -2.41 -34.13 34.26
C ASP A 360 -3.89 -34.25 33.83
N ALA A 361 -4.16 -34.43 32.53
CA ALA A 361 -5.52 -34.35 31.99
C ALA A 361 -6.38 -35.57 32.38
N PRO A 362 -7.64 -35.36 32.84
CA PRO A 362 -8.65 -36.41 32.93
C PRO A 362 -8.97 -36.98 31.55
N ALA A 363 -9.30 -38.28 31.47
CA ALA A 363 -9.60 -39.00 30.23
C ALA A 363 -10.72 -38.38 29.35
N ALA A 364 -11.56 -37.51 29.91
CA ALA A 364 -12.64 -36.81 29.20
C ALA A 364 -12.20 -35.50 28.52
N MET A 365 -10.97 -35.02 28.73
CA MET A 365 -10.52 -33.74 28.16
C MET A 365 -10.10 -33.91 26.69
N SER A 366 -10.88 -33.32 25.77
CA SER A 366 -10.51 -33.30 24.36
C SER A 366 -9.36 -32.33 24.07
N GLN A 367 -8.60 -32.58 23.01
CA GLN A 367 -7.53 -31.68 22.57
C GLN A 367 -8.05 -30.28 22.20
N GLU A 368 -9.29 -30.18 21.73
CA GLU A 368 -9.95 -28.91 21.42
C GLU A 368 -10.17 -28.11 22.72
N MET A 369 -10.77 -28.74 23.73
CA MET A 369 -11.02 -28.10 25.04
C MET A 369 -9.72 -27.72 25.76
N ALA A 370 -8.68 -28.55 25.66
CA ALA A 370 -7.38 -28.25 26.24
C ALA A 370 -6.73 -27.04 25.53
N ALA A 371 -6.86 -26.92 24.21
CA ALA A 371 -6.35 -25.77 23.47
C ALA A 371 -7.08 -24.47 23.86
N GLU A 372 -8.41 -24.51 23.98
CA GLU A 372 -9.23 -23.38 24.44
C GLU A 372 -8.85 -22.92 25.85
N LYS A 373 -8.69 -23.87 26.79
CA LYS A 373 -8.23 -23.57 28.16
C LYS A 373 -6.86 -22.91 28.22
N CYS A 374 -6.00 -23.15 27.23
CA CYS A 374 -4.68 -22.53 27.12
C CYS A 374 -4.71 -21.20 26.34
N GLY A 375 -5.88 -20.63 26.06
CA GLY A 375 -6.02 -19.34 25.37
C GLY A 375 -5.88 -19.42 23.85
N PHE A 376 -5.93 -20.60 23.24
CA PHE A 376 -6.01 -20.76 21.78
C PHE A 376 -7.46 -20.78 21.31
N LYS A 377 -7.71 -20.28 20.10
CA LYS A 377 -9.05 -20.30 19.50
C LYS A 377 -9.56 -21.72 19.21
N ASN A 378 -8.64 -22.61 18.83
CA ASN A 378 -8.93 -24.00 18.44
C ASN A 378 -7.65 -24.83 18.40
N ARG A 379 -7.78 -26.15 18.22
CA ARG A 379 -6.62 -27.07 18.13
C ARG A 379 -5.68 -26.76 16.97
N TRP A 380 -6.18 -26.18 15.89
CA TRP A 380 -5.37 -25.82 14.71
C TRP A 380 -4.46 -24.63 15.00
N ALA A 381 -4.94 -23.64 15.77
CA ALA A 381 -4.15 -22.51 16.23
C ALA A 381 -2.97 -22.98 17.10
N LEU A 382 -3.20 -23.94 18.00
CA LEU A 382 -2.14 -24.58 18.79
C LEU A 382 -1.12 -25.31 17.89
N SER A 383 -1.58 -26.11 16.94
CA SER A 383 -0.69 -26.85 16.01
C SER A 383 0.20 -25.90 15.19
N ASN A 384 -0.37 -24.79 14.71
CA ASN A 384 0.36 -23.76 14.00
C ASN A 384 1.34 -23.01 14.90
N ALA A 385 0.96 -22.71 16.14
CA ALA A 385 1.85 -22.08 17.12
C ALA A 385 3.07 -22.99 17.38
N ARG A 386 2.87 -24.29 17.64
CA ARG A 386 3.96 -25.27 17.83
C ARG A 386 4.94 -25.32 16.66
N LYS A 387 4.43 -25.35 15.42
CA LYS A 387 5.29 -25.36 14.21
C LYS A 387 6.22 -24.14 14.14
N ARG A 388 5.78 -22.99 14.67
CA ARG A 388 6.51 -21.72 14.63
C ARG A 388 7.43 -21.48 15.82
N MET A 389 7.35 -22.34 16.83
CA MET A 389 8.12 -22.24 18.08
C MET A 389 9.28 -23.25 18.15
N LYS A 390 9.60 -23.92 17.03
CA LYS A 390 10.67 -24.94 16.98
C LYS A 390 12.04 -24.43 17.44
N ASP A 391 12.34 -23.16 17.15
CA ASP A 391 13.63 -22.53 17.46
C ASP A 391 13.55 -21.57 18.67
N PHE A 392 12.45 -21.60 19.44
CA PHE A 392 12.27 -20.72 20.60
C PHE A 392 13.01 -21.26 21.83
N ASP A 393 13.74 -20.39 22.53
CA ASP A 393 14.40 -20.73 23.78
C ASP A 393 13.41 -20.71 24.95
N TYR A 394 12.95 -21.90 25.35
CA TYR A 394 12.00 -22.08 26.44
C TYR A 394 12.59 -21.80 27.83
N SER A 395 13.92 -21.81 27.99
CA SER A 395 14.57 -21.50 29.28
C SER A 395 14.24 -20.08 29.77
N LEU A 396 13.88 -19.19 28.85
CA LEU A 396 13.43 -17.83 29.12
C LEU A 396 12.21 -17.76 30.04
N ILE A 397 11.31 -18.75 29.97
CA ILE A 397 9.99 -18.70 30.63
C ILE A 397 9.81 -19.76 31.71
N GLU A 398 10.68 -20.76 31.79
CA GLU A 398 10.53 -21.90 32.71
C GLU A 398 10.39 -21.50 34.18
N LYS A 399 11.05 -20.42 34.62
CA LYS A 399 10.94 -19.92 36.00
C LYS A 399 9.56 -19.32 36.35
N TYR A 400 8.72 -19.09 35.34
CA TYR A 400 7.47 -18.33 35.46
C TYR A 400 6.21 -19.17 35.24
N LEU A 401 6.38 -20.47 34.99
CA LEU A 401 5.34 -21.49 34.84
C LEU A 401 5.36 -22.42 36.04
#